data_AF-A0A256IME3-F1
#
_entry.id   AF-A0A256IME3-F1
#
_cell.length_a   1.000
_cell.length_b   1.000
_cell.length_c   1.000
_cell.angle_alpha   90.00
_cell.angle_beta   90.00
_cell.angle_gamma   90.00
#
_symmetry.space_group_name_H-M   'P 1'
#
loop_
_entity.id
_entity.type
_entity.pdbx_description
1 polymer ?
#
loop_
_entity_poly.entity_id
_entity_poly.type
_entity_poly.pdbx_seq_one_letter_code
_entity_poly.pdbx_strand_id
1 'polypeptide(L)' 'MSEERTLTARERLRIHLREARHTTDSPIVEAQLDAALDAWNDLPPTPLRECPVCGKVGLPERIQQHTCESKR' A
#
# COMPACT_ATOMS: atom_id res chain seq x y z
N MET A 1 -21.79 12.47 7.37
CA MET A 1 -20.41 12.67 7.86
C MET A 1 -19.51 11.97 6.88
N SER A 2 -18.95 12.69 5.91
CA SER A 2 -18.09 12.12 4.88
C SER A 2 -16.77 11.73 5.54
N GLU A 3 -16.52 10.44 5.66
CA GLU A 3 -15.23 9.93 6.14
C GLU A 3 -14.16 10.44 5.18
N GLU A 4 -13.34 11.39 5.63
CA GLU A 4 -12.18 11.88 4.89
C GLU A 4 -11.14 10.74 4.88
N ARG A 5 -11.33 9.79 3.96
CA ARG A 5 -10.48 8.61 3.80
C ARG A 5 -9.08 9.08 3.41
N THR A 6 -8.17 9.13 4.38
CA THR A 6 -6.75 9.37 4.11
C THR A 6 -6.23 8.24 3.23
N LEU A 7 -5.71 8.59 2.04
CA LEU A 7 -5.19 7.61 1.08
C LEU A 7 -4.05 6.80 1.70
N THR A 8 -4.15 5.47 1.62
CA THR A 8 -3.08 4.56 2.04
C THR A 8 -1.86 4.73 1.12
N ALA A 9 -0.67 4.32 1.60
CA ALA A 9 0.53 4.27 0.75
C ALA A 9 0.31 3.42 -0.52
N ARG A 10 -0.45 2.33 -0.39
CA ARG A 10 -0.80 1.45 -1.51
C ARG A 10 -1.71 2.12 -2.54
N GLU A 11 -2.71 2.88 -2.10
CA GLU A 11 -3.60 3.65 -3.00
C GLU A 11 -2.85 4.81 -3.68
N ARG A 12 -1.98 5.52 -2.93
CA ARG A 12 -1.13 6.58 -3.50
C ARG A 12 -0.19 6.04 -4.58
N LEU A 13 0.44 4.90 -4.35
CA LEU A 13 1.29 4.24 -5.36
C LEU A 13 0.50 3.94 -6.65
N ARG A 14 -0.73 3.40 -6.53
CA ARG A 14 -1.58 3.12 -7.70
C ARG A 14 -1.93 4.38 -8.48
N ILE A 15 -2.19 5.50 -7.79
CA ILE A 15 -2.47 6.78 -8.44
C ILE A 15 -1.26 7.23 -9.25
N HIS A 16 -0.08 7.25 -8.65
CA HIS A 16 1.15 7.68 -9.35
C HIS A 16 1.51 6.78 -10.53
N LEU A 17 1.33 5.46 -10.43
CA LEU A 17 1.57 4.55 -11.56
C LEU A 17 0.63 4.82 -12.74
N ARG A 18 -0.66 5.11 -12.48
CA ARG A 18 -1.62 5.46 -13.53
C ARG A 18 -1.30 6.81 -14.15
N GLU A 19 -0.93 7.78 -13.33
CA GLU A 19 -0.54 9.11 -13.82
C GLU A 19 0.71 9.02 -14.71
N ALA A 20 1.75 8.32 -14.25
CA ALA A 20 2.97 8.09 -15.03
C ALA A 20 2.66 7.47 -16.40
N ARG A 21 1.70 6.53 -16.44
CA ARG A 21 1.26 5.87 -17.68
C ARG A 21 0.57 6.84 -18.64
N HIS A 22 -0.21 7.78 -18.11
CA HIS A 22 -0.88 8.79 -18.93
C HIS A 22 0.05 9.92 -19.39
N THR A 23 1.18 10.13 -18.72
CA THR A 23 2.12 11.23 -19.03
C THR A 23 3.33 10.80 -19.85
N THR A 24 3.53 9.51 -20.08
CA THR A 24 4.71 9.00 -20.81
C THR A 24 4.38 8.79 -22.28
N ASP A 25 5.31 9.16 -23.16
CA ASP A 25 5.21 8.90 -24.61
C ASP A 25 6.05 7.68 -25.04
N SER A 26 6.72 7.02 -24.09
CA SER A 26 7.59 5.88 -24.38
C SER A 26 6.79 4.58 -24.30
N PRO A 27 6.63 3.83 -25.41
CA PRO A 27 5.87 2.58 -25.40
C PRO A 27 6.50 1.50 -24.50
N ILE A 28 7.82 1.58 -24.28
CA ILE A 28 8.53 0.68 -23.36
C ILE A 28 8.13 1.00 -21.91
N VAL A 29 8.06 2.29 -21.57
CA VAL A 29 7.69 2.74 -20.22
C VAL A 29 6.21 2.46 -19.97
N GLU A 30 5.33 2.66 -20.95
CA GLU A 30 3.91 2.26 -20.85
C GLU A 30 3.77 0.78 -20.54
N ALA A 31 4.46 -0.11 -21.28
CA ALA A 31 4.40 -1.55 -21.04
C ALA A 31 4.91 -1.94 -19.65
N GLN A 32 5.96 -1.27 -19.16
CA GLN A 32 6.48 -1.49 -17.80
C GLN A 32 5.50 -1.03 -16.73
N LEU A 33 4.79 0.08 -16.95
CA LEU A 33 3.79 0.61 -16.02
C LEU A 33 2.53 -0.26 -15.99
N ASP A 34 2.11 -0.79 -17.13
CA ASP A 34 1.03 -1.77 -17.19
C ASP A 34 1.38 -3.05 -16.42
N ALA A 35 2.57 -3.60 -16.62
CA ALA A 35 3.05 -4.75 -15.84
C ALA A 35 3.10 -4.46 -14.32
N ALA A 36 3.49 -3.24 -13.92
CA ALA A 36 3.50 -2.83 -12.52
C ALA A 36 2.07 -2.70 -11.93
N LEU A 37 1.10 -2.23 -12.72
CA LEU A 37 -0.30 -2.15 -12.32
C LEU A 37 -0.94 -3.53 -12.20
N ASP A 38 -0.59 -4.46 -13.10
CA ASP A 38 -1.03 -5.86 -13.01
C ASP A 38 -0.48 -6.53 -11.76
N ALA A 39 0.82 -6.42 -11.51
CA ALA A 39 1.43 -6.91 -10.28
C ALA A 39 0.77 -6.29 -9.02
N TRP A 40 0.39 -5.01 -9.06
CA TRP A 40 -0.34 -4.37 -7.96
C TRP A 40 -1.72 -5.00 -7.72
N ASN A 41 -2.45 -5.38 -8.76
CA ASN A 41 -3.75 -6.04 -8.62
C ASN A 41 -3.61 -7.45 -8.00
N ASP A 42 -2.52 -8.14 -8.33
CA ASP A 42 -2.23 -9.48 -7.82
C ASP A 42 -1.69 -9.50 -6.38
N LEU A 43 -1.13 -8.38 -5.91
CA LEU A 43 -0.72 -8.27 -4.52
C LEU A 43 -1.95 -8.42 -3.61
N PRO A 44 -1.97 -9.36 -2.64
CA PRO A 44 -3.10 -9.49 -1.73
C PRO A 44 -3.34 -8.17 -0.99
N PRO A 45 -4.60 -7.84 -0.63
CA PRO A 45 -4.85 -6.74 0.28
C PRO A 45 -4.06 -7.04 1.54
N THR A 46 -3.05 -6.21 1.84
CA THR A 46 -2.09 -6.47 2.93
C THR A 46 -2.88 -6.81 4.18
N PRO A 47 -2.88 -8.07 4.65
CA PRO A 47 -3.67 -8.45 5.79
C PRO A 47 -3.02 -7.77 6.98
N LEU A 48 -3.68 -6.73 7.48
CA LEU A 48 -3.25 -6.10 8.71
C LEU A 48 -3.23 -7.19 9.78
N ARG A 49 -2.09 -7.33 10.45
CA ARG A 49 -1.94 -8.26 11.56
C ARG A 49 -2.10 -7.50 12.86
N GLU A 50 -2.75 -8.14 13.80
CA GLU A 50 -2.78 -7.67 15.18
C GLU A 50 -1.50 -8.10 15.89
N CYS A 51 -0.87 -7.18 16.63
CA CYS A 51 0.20 -7.51 17.53
C CYS A 51 -0.36 -8.33 18.70
N PRO A 52 0.16 -9.55 18.97
CA PRO A 52 -0.33 -10.38 20.08
C PRO A 52 -0.03 -9.81 21.47
N VAL A 53 0.83 -8.79 21.58
CA VAL A 53 1.25 -8.20 22.86
C VAL A 53 0.42 -6.96 23.22
N CYS A 54 0.21 -6.04 22.29
CA CYS A 54 -0.44 -4.76 22.56
C CYS A 54 -1.77 -4.55 21.81
N GLY A 55 -2.20 -5.51 20.97
CA GLY A 55 -3.43 -5.41 20.19
C GLY A 55 -3.38 -4.38 19.05
N LYS A 56 -2.23 -3.75 18.77
CA LYS A 56 -2.10 -2.80 17.65
C LYS A 56 -2.26 -3.56 16.33
N VAL A 57 -3.13 -3.07 15.45
CA VAL A 57 -3.35 -3.62 14.11
C VAL A 57 -2.49 -2.84 13.11
N GLY A 58 -1.69 -3.53 12.31
CA GLY A 58 -0.75 -2.90 11.40
C GLY A 58 -0.20 -3.85 10.34
N LEU A 59 0.60 -3.31 9.41
CA LEU A 59 1.31 -4.13 8.43
C LEU A 59 2.23 -5.13 9.13
N PRO A 60 2.38 -6.37 8.64
CA PRO A 60 3.25 -7.37 9.24
C PRO A 60 4.66 -6.86 9.54
N GLU A 61 5.27 -6.10 8.62
CA GLU A 61 6.63 -5.56 8.75
C GLU A 61 6.70 -4.54 9.89
N ARG A 62 5.65 -3.71 10.04
CA ARG A 62 5.54 -2.73 11.12
C ARG A 62 5.25 -3.40 12.46
N ILE A 63 4.41 -4.43 12.47
CA ILE A 63 4.15 -5.24 13.68
C ILE A 63 5.41 -5.99 14.11
N GLN A 64 6.26 -6.40 13.17
CA GLN A 64 7.54 -7.05 13.50
C GLN A 64 8.57 -6.06 14.08
N GLN A 65 8.59 -4.82 13.60
CA GLN A 65 9.59 -3.82 14.01
C GLN A 65 9.14 -2.88 15.13
N HIS A 66 7.85 -2.82 15.47
CA HIS A 66 7.38 -1.87 16.47
C HIS A 66 7.77 -2.27 17.89
N THR A 67 8.17 -1.28 18.67
CA THR A 67 8.33 -1.42 20.12
C THR A 67 6.94 -1.52 20.75
N CYS A 68 6.67 -2.66 21.38
CA CYS A 68 5.47 -2.84 22.18
C CYS A 68 5.62 -2.04 23.48
N GLU A 69 5.02 -0.85 23.53
CA GLU A 69 4.71 -0.21 24.80
C GLU A 69 3.46 -0.90 25.33
N SER A 70 3.63 -1.83 26.27
CA SER A 70 2.49 -2.44 26.97
C SER A 70 1.62 -1.32 27.53
N LYS A 71 0.41 -1.17 27.00
CA LYS A 71 -0.62 -0.37 27.67
C LYS A 71 -0.95 -1.13 28.95
N ARG A 72 -0.41 -0.61 30.06
CA ARG A 72 -0.79 -1.00 31.41
C ARG A 72 -2.23 -0.60 31.68
#